data_AF-A0A0G1XVP2-F1
#
_entry.id   AF-A0A0G1XVP2-F1
#
_cell.length_a   1.000
_cell.length_b   1.000
_cell.length_c   1.000
_cell.angle_alpha   90.00
_cell.angle_beta   90.00
_cell.angle_gamma   90.00
#
_symmetry.space_group_name_H-M   'P 1'
#
loop_
_entity.id
_entity.type
_entity.pdbx_description
1 polymer ?
#
loop_
_entity_poly.entity_id
_entity_poly.type
_entity_poly.pdbx_seq_one_letter_code
_entity_poly.pdbx_strand_id
1 'polypeptide(L)'
;MTTIPLAIALLPLALFLILFLIFSLLNLFHIIHYGLSSVGKFFVIVIYVAGTLFLLGSSYIALSPYDWQQPISSNTFFDTDRPINLFELPTVPLREQEKDNTL
;
A
#
# COMPACT_ATOMS: atom_id res chain seq x y z
N MET A 1 -21.92 13.86 8.25
CA MET A 1 -20.68 13.06 8.16
C MET A 1 -20.73 12.30 6.86
N THR A 2 -19.80 12.57 5.93
CA THR A 2 -19.75 11.84 4.65
C THR A 2 -18.84 10.64 4.81
N THR A 3 -19.41 9.45 4.75
CA THR A 3 -18.66 8.19 4.68
C THR A 3 -18.33 7.91 3.22
N ILE A 4 -17.05 7.67 2.91
CA ILE A 4 -16.62 7.22 1.60
C ILE A 4 -16.11 5.78 1.70
N PRO A 5 -16.28 4.94 0.68
CA PRO A 5 -15.69 3.61 0.68
C PRO A 5 -14.16 3.70 0.59
N LEU A 6 -13.46 2.80 1.29
CA LEU A 6 -11.99 2.70 1.31
C LEU A 6 -11.40 2.59 -0.11
N ALA A 7 -12.11 1.97 -1.05
CA ALA A 7 -11.74 1.87 -2.46
C ALA A 7 -11.37 3.23 -3.09
N ILE A 8 -12.07 4.32 -2.72
CA ILE A 8 -11.79 5.66 -3.26
C ILE A 8 -10.47 6.21 -2.72
N ALA A 9 -10.14 5.95 -1.45
CA ALA A 9 -8.86 6.36 -0.87
C ALA A 9 -7.67 5.59 -1.47
N LEU A 10 -7.89 4.38 -2.00
CA LEU A 10 -6.87 3.55 -2.65
C LEU A 10 -6.61 3.92 -4.12
N LEU A 11 -7.40 4.83 -4.71
CA LEU A 11 -7.30 5.21 -6.12
C LEU A 11 -5.89 5.71 -6.52
N PRO A 12 -5.20 6.55 -5.73
CA PRO A 12 -3.82 6.97 -6.04
C PRO A 12 -2.84 5.79 -6.10
N LEU A 13 -2.99 4.80 -5.22
CA LEU A 13 -2.18 3.59 -5.23
C LEU A 13 -2.47 2.72 -6.45
N ALA A 14 -3.76 2.56 -6.82
CA ALA A 14 -4.15 1.84 -8.02
C ALA A 14 -3.56 2.49 -9.29
N LEU A 15 -3.63 3.82 -9.38
CA LEU A 15 -3.02 4.57 -10.49
C LEU A 15 -1.51 4.36 -10.54
N PHE A 16 -0.82 4.44 -9.38
CA PHE A 16 0.60 4.16 -9.29
C PHE A 16 0.94 2.75 -9.79
N LEU A 17 0.21 1.72 -9.36
CA LEU A 17 0.44 0.34 -9.78
C LEU A 17 0.27 0.15 -11.29
N ILE A 18 -0.73 0.81 -11.90
CA ILE A 18 -0.94 0.78 -13.35
C ILE A 18 0.24 1.43 -14.08
N LEU A 19 0.64 2.64 -13.67
CA LEU A 19 1.76 3.35 -14.29
C LEU A 19 3.07 2.60 -14.10
N PHE A 20 3.30 2.05 -12.91
CA PHE A 20 4.44 1.20 -12.60
C PHE A 20 4.47 -0.05 -13.48
N LEU A 21 3.34 -0.71 -13.69
CA LEU A 21 3.23 -1.89 -14.56
C LEU A 21 3.56 -1.53 -16.01
N ILE A 22 2.99 -0.44 -16.55
CA ILE A 22 3.27 0.03 -17.91
C ILE A 22 4.75 0.34 -18.07
N PHE A 23 5.32 1.15 -17.17
CA PHE A 23 6.74 1.48 -17.17
C PHE A 23 7.59 0.21 -17.09
N SER A 24 7.13 -0.78 -16.34
CA SER A 24 7.87 -2.02 -16.16
C SER A 24 7.90 -2.90 -17.40
N LEU A 25 6.79 -2.98 -18.11
CA LEU A 25 6.71 -3.66 -19.39
C LEU A 25 7.57 -2.98 -20.45
N LEU A 26 7.59 -1.64 -20.49
CA LEU A 26 8.46 -0.88 -21.39
C LEU A 26 9.94 -1.12 -21.10
N ASN A 27 10.35 -1.14 -19.83
CA ASN A 27 11.72 -1.46 -19.45
C ASN A 27 12.10 -2.89 -19.83
N LEU A 28 11.22 -3.85 -19.56
CA LEU A 28 11.46 -5.24 -19.94
C LEU A 28 11.62 -5.38 -21.46
N PHE A 29 10.72 -4.77 -22.24
CA PHE A 29 10.82 -4.71 -23.70
C PHE A 29 12.14 -4.07 -24.15
N HIS A 30 12.52 -2.95 -23.53
CA HIS A 30 13.75 -2.24 -23.87
C HIS A 30 15.00 -3.11 -23.66
N ILE A 31 15.08 -3.80 -22.52
CA ILE A 31 16.23 -4.67 -22.20
C ILE A 31 16.29 -5.87 -23.14
N ILE A 32 15.13 -6.47 -23.47
CA ILE A 32 15.05 -7.62 -24.39
C ILE A 32 15.46 -7.23 -25.81
N HIS A 33 15.03 -6.06 -26.31
CA HIS A 33 15.19 -5.70 -27.71
C HIS A 33 16.48 -4.91 -28.02
N TYR A 34 16.84 -3.94 -27.17
CA TYR A 34 17.98 -3.04 -27.43
C TYR A 34 19.23 -3.41 -26.64
N GLY A 35 19.16 -4.44 -25.82
CA GLY A 35 20.27 -4.87 -25.03
C GLY A 35 21.34 -5.66 -25.80
N LEU A 36 22.58 -5.16 -25.89
CA LEU A 36 23.77 -5.98 -26.23
C LEU A 36 23.75 -7.37 -25.52
N SER A 37 23.68 -8.45 -26.27
CA SER A 37 23.60 -9.81 -25.72
C SER A 37 24.83 -10.16 -24.87
N SER A 38 24.68 -10.11 -23.55
CA SER A 38 25.71 -10.52 -22.58
C SER A 38 25.06 -11.19 -21.38
N VAL A 39 25.81 -12.09 -20.71
CA VAL A 39 25.35 -12.80 -19.49
C VAL A 39 24.85 -11.84 -18.41
N GLY A 40 25.42 -10.62 -18.35
CA GLY A 40 24.97 -9.57 -17.44
C GLY A 40 23.51 -9.16 -17.66
N LYS A 41 22.98 -9.19 -18.89
CA LYS A 41 21.58 -8.86 -19.17
C LYS A 41 20.61 -9.88 -18.62
N PHE A 42 20.95 -11.16 -18.68
CA PHE A 42 20.12 -12.21 -18.10
C PHE A 42 19.93 -11.97 -16.59
N PHE A 43 21.02 -11.68 -15.88
CA PHE A 43 20.94 -11.33 -14.45
C PHE A 43 20.10 -10.09 -14.18
N VAL A 44 20.27 -9.03 -14.97
CA VAL A 44 19.48 -7.80 -14.82
C VAL A 44 17.99 -8.08 -15.02
N ILE A 45 17.61 -8.84 -16.06
CA ILE A 45 16.21 -9.22 -16.31
C ILE A 45 15.66 -10.05 -15.15
N VAL A 46 16.41 -11.04 -14.66
CA VAL A 46 15.97 -11.91 -13.55
C VAL A 46 15.73 -11.09 -12.29
N ILE A 47 16.67 -10.25 -11.89
CA ILE A 47 16.53 -9.37 -10.71
C ILE A 47 15.35 -8.41 -10.90
N TYR A 48 15.21 -7.85 -12.10
CA TYR A 48 14.15 -6.92 -12.43
C TYR A 48 12.75 -7.56 -12.30
N VAL A 49 12.56 -8.73 -12.93
CA VAL A 49 11.30 -9.49 -12.87
C VAL A 49 11.02 -9.96 -11.45
N ALA A 50 12.02 -10.51 -10.75
CA ALA A 50 11.87 -10.97 -9.38
C ALA A 50 11.48 -9.82 -8.42
N GLY A 51 12.15 -8.67 -8.53
CA GLY A 51 11.82 -7.49 -7.72
C GLY A 51 10.42 -6.94 -8.03
N THR A 52 10.02 -6.94 -9.30
CA THR A 52 8.69 -6.52 -9.73
C THR A 52 7.60 -7.43 -9.18
N LEU A 53 7.78 -8.74 -9.29
CA LEU A 53 6.87 -9.75 -8.73
C LEU A 53 6.81 -9.68 -7.21
N PHE A 54 7.95 -9.45 -6.56
CA PHE A 54 8.02 -9.28 -5.11
C PHE A 54 7.19 -8.09 -4.63
N LEU A 55 7.35 -6.91 -5.26
CA LEU A 55 6.60 -5.71 -4.91
C LEU A 55 5.09 -5.85 -5.17
N LEU A 56 4.71 -6.45 -6.30
CA LEU A 56 3.31 -6.71 -6.63
C LEU A 56 2.69 -7.72 -5.65
N GLY A 57 3.40 -8.81 -5.36
CA GLY A 57 2.97 -9.85 -4.44
C GLY A 57 2.82 -9.34 -3.01
N SER A 58 3.80 -8.60 -2.49
CA SER A 58 3.73 -8.02 -1.15
C SER A 58 2.59 -7.01 -1.03
N SER A 59 2.37 -6.20 -2.07
CA SER A 59 1.25 -5.24 -2.11
C SER A 59 -0.10 -5.97 -2.07
N TYR A 60 -0.23 -7.05 -2.84
CA TYR A 60 -1.45 -7.87 -2.83
C TYR A 60 -1.70 -8.51 -1.46
N ILE A 61 -0.69 -9.16 -0.87
CA ILE A 61 -0.82 -9.80 0.46
C ILE A 61 -1.16 -8.77 1.54
N ALA A 62 -0.56 -7.58 1.46
CA ALA A 62 -0.88 -6.50 2.39
C ALA A 62 -2.33 -6.02 2.24
N LEU A 63 -2.87 -5.95 1.01
CA LEU A 63 -4.19 -5.39 0.74
C LEU A 63 -5.34 -6.42 0.78
N SER A 64 -5.05 -7.71 0.61
CA SER A 64 -6.06 -8.77 0.49
C SER A 64 -6.97 -8.96 1.70
N PRO A 65 -6.55 -8.72 2.96
CA PRO A 65 -7.42 -8.91 4.12
C PRO A 65 -8.43 -7.77 4.31
N TYR A 66 -8.23 -6.63 3.64
CA TYR A 66 -9.07 -5.44 3.86
C TYR A 66 -10.33 -5.48 2.99
N ASP A 67 -11.47 -5.14 3.59
CA ASP A 67 -12.70 -4.90 2.84
C ASP A 67 -12.65 -3.51 2.20
N TRP A 68 -12.62 -3.45 0.88
CA TRP A 68 -12.51 -2.20 0.14
C TRP A 68 -13.83 -1.41 0.12
N GLN A 69 -14.95 -2.05 0.46
CA GLN A 69 -16.24 -1.39 0.66
C GLN A 69 -16.40 -0.84 2.08
N GLN A 70 -15.45 -1.10 2.97
CA GLN A 70 -15.50 -0.60 4.33
C GLN A 70 -15.61 0.94 4.33
N PRO A 71 -16.63 1.50 5.00
CA PRO A 71 -16.82 2.94 5.04
C PRO A 71 -15.75 3.58 5.94
N ILE A 72 -15.02 4.55 5.40
CA ILE A 72 -14.09 5.40 6.13
C ILE A 72 -14.73 6.78 6.33
N SER A 73 -14.55 7.33 7.53
CA SER A 73 -15.05 8.67 7.86
C SER A 73 -14.08 9.73 7.34
N SER A 74 -14.62 10.77 6.69
CA SER A 74 -13.82 11.85 6.10
C SER A 74 -13.05 12.69 7.13
N ASN A 75 -13.51 12.75 8.39
CA ASN A 75 -12.82 13.47 9.46
C ASN A 75 -11.53 12.79 9.94
N THR A 76 -11.40 11.47 9.76
CA THR A 76 -10.21 10.72 10.20
C THR A 76 -8.92 11.20 9.51
N PHE A 77 -9.01 11.75 8.30
CA PHE A 77 -7.85 12.18 7.52
C PHE A 77 -7.42 13.64 7.79
N PHE A 78 -8.30 14.44 8.40
CA PHE A 78 -8.08 15.89 8.58
C PHE A 78 -8.10 16.33 10.05
N ASP A 79 -8.25 15.39 10.99
CA ASP A 79 -8.17 15.63 12.44
C ASP A 79 -6.74 16.05 12.82
N THR A 80 -6.45 17.34 12.62
CA THR A 80 -5.16 18.01 12.90
C THR A 80 -5.02 18.33 14.39
N ASP A 81 -6.09 18.14 15.17
CA ASP A 81 -6.18 18.57 16.57
C ASP A 81 -5.62 17.55 17.57
N ARG A 82 -5.07 16.41 17.11
CA ARG A 82 -4.36 15.50 17.99
C ARG A 82 -2.91 15.95 18.14
N PRO A 83 -2.45 16.39 19.32
CA PRO A 83 -1.02 16.52 19.56
C PRO A 83 -0.40 15.13 19.37
N ILE A 84 0.34 14.94 18.27
CA ILE A 84 1.08 13.70 18.04
C ILE A 84 2.28 13.71 18.98
N ASN A 85 2.07 13.27 20.21
CA ASN A 85 3.14 12.94 21.13
C ASN A 85 3.70 11.58 20.70
N LEU A 86 4.75 11.59 19.87
CA LEU A 86 5.41 10.39 19.32
C LEU A 86 5.90 9.36 20.35
N PHE A 87 5.87 9.73 21.64
CA PHE A 87 6.36 8.93 22.77
C PHE A 87 5.27 8.58 23.79
N GLU A 88 4.04 9.05 23.60
CA GLU A 88 2.90 8.58 24.38
C GLU A 88 2.26 7.38 23.67
N LEU A 89 2.20 6.26 24.38
CA LEU A 89 1.43 5.11 23.92
C LEU A 89 -0.04 5.55 23.72
N PRO A 90 -0.74 5.07 22.67
CA PRO A 90 -2.15 5.35 22.50
C PRO A 90 -2.90 4.89 23.75
N THR A 91 -3.32 5.83 24.60
CA THR A 91 -4.12 5.50 25.76
C THR A 91 -5.52 5.14 25.27
N VAL A 92 -5.93 3.90 25.50
CA VAL A 92 -7.29 3.42 25.25
C VAL A 92 -8.27 4.39 25.92
N PRO A 93 -9.31 4.88 25.23
CA PRO A 93 -10.29 5.77 25.85
C PRO A 93 -10.94 5.08 27.06
N LEU A 94 -11.00 5.78 28.20
CA LEU A 94 -11.47 5.28 29.50
C LEU A 94 -12.82 4.52 29.46
N ARG A 95 -13.66 4.80 28.46
CA ARG A 95 -14.95 4.12 28.24
C ARG A 95 -14.81 2.60 28.04
N GLU A 96 -13.67 2.11 27.55
CA GLU A 96 -13.44 0.66 27.37
C GLU A 96 -12.85 -0.01 28.62
N GLN A 97 -12.22 0.73 29.54
CA GLN A 97 -11.66 0.14 30.78
C GLN A 97 -12.72 -0.16 31.85
N GLU A 98 -13.88 0.51 31.82
CA GLU A 98 -14.96 0.25 32.78
C GLU A 98 -15.67 -1.09 32.51
N LYS A 99 -15.63 -1.58 31.27
CA LYS A 99 -16.30 -2.84 30.88
C LYS A 99 -15.58 -4.11 31.32
N ASP A 100 -14.29 -4.02 31.66
CA ASP A 100 -13.45 -5.18 31.99
C ASP A 100 -13.24 -5.36 33.51
N ASN A 101 -13.61 -4.36 34.31
CA ASN A 101 -13.47 -4.39 35.78
C ASN A 101 -14.74 -4.82 36.53
N THR A 102 -15.74 -5.35 35.82
CA THR A 102 -16.94 -5.95 36.43
C THR A 102 -16.95 -7.46 36.22
N LEU A 103 -16.04 -8.16 36.90
CA LEU A 103 -16.12 -9.58 37.23
C LEU A 103 -15.59 -9.81 38.65
#